data_AF-A0A9C6X3J4-F1
#
_entry.id   AF-A0A9C6X3J4-F1
#
_cell.length_a   1.000
_cell.length_b   1.000
_cell.length_c   1.000
_cell.angle_alpha   90.00
_cell.angle_beta   90.00
_cell.angle_gamma   90.00
#
_symmetry.space_group_name_H-M   'P 1'
#
loop_
_entity.id
_entity.type
_entity.pdbx_description
1 polymer ?
#
loop_
_entity_poly.entity_id
_entity_poly.type
_entity_poly.pdbx_seq_one_letter_code
_entity_poly.pdbx_strand_id
1 'polypeptide(L)'
;MTVSYQYEVASSTSGGFTRLLFMWRGSLYKLIYRELLLFLLAFGILSALYRNLFTVDQKRLFEKVVVYCDTFINLIPLSFVLGFYVAYVAARWWNQYLAIPWPDK
;
A
#
# COMPACT_ATOMS: atom_id res chain seq x y z
N MET A 1 4.93 -11.18 14.72
CA MET A 1 4.51 -10.88 16.11
C MET A 1 3.19 -10.12 16.06
N THR A 2 2.21 -10.54 16.84
CA THR A 2 0.89 -9.88 16.94
C THR A 2 1.03 -8.50 17.58
N VAL A 3 0.20 -7.54 17.14
CA VAL A 3 0.17 -6.17 17.67
C VAL A 3 -1.23 -5.93 18.21
N SER A 4 -1.35 -5.79 19.53
CA SER A 4 -2.63 -5.55 20.20
C SER A 4 -2.78 -4.05 20.44
N TYR A 5 -3.78 -3.44 19.80
CA TYR A 5 -4.13 -2.02 19.95
C TYR A 5 -5.59 -1.82 20.43
N GLN A 6 -6.25 -2.89 20.89
CA GLN A 6 -7.66 -2.89 21.29
C GLN A 6 -7.99 -1.83 22.36
N TYR A 7 -7.09 -1.62 23.31
CA TYR A 7 -7.26 -0.60 24.35
C TYR A 7 -7.22 0.83 23.79
N GLU A 8 -6.41 1.08 22.75
CA GLU A 8 -6.29 2.42 22.16
C GLU A 8 -7.52 2.83 21.35
N VAL A 9 -8.34 1.87 20.93
CA VAL A 9 -9.59 2.08 20.16
C VAL A 9 -10.86 1.78 20.96
N ALA A 10 -10.75 1.62 22.28
CA ALA A 10 -11.89 1.26 23.14
C ALA A 10 -12.94 2.38 23.26
N SER A 11 -12.55 3.65 23.04
CA SER A 11 -13.46 4.80 23.06
C SER A 11 -13.45 5.54 21.72
N SER A 12 -14.65 5.86 21.21
CA SER A 12 -14.85 6.57 19.94
C SER A 12 -14.57 8.07 20.07
N THR A 13 -13.35 8.41 20.48
CA THR A 13 -12.85 9.78 20.45
C THR A 13 -12.39 10.16 19.04
N SER A 14 -12.57 11.43 18.65
CA SER A 14 -12.16 11.93 17.33
C SER A 14 -10.66 11.70 17.02
N GLY A 15 -9.82 11.58 18.06
CA GLY A 15 -8.37 11.32 17.94
C GLY A 15 -7.94 9.85 18.02
N GLY A 16 -8.87 8.89 18.15
CA GLY A 16 -8.50 7.47 18.34
C GLY A 16 -7.77 6.89 17.12
N PHE A 17 -8.33 7.06 15.92
CA PHE A 17 -7.73 6.55 14.68
C PHE A 17 -6.46 7.32 14.26
N THR A 18 -6.39 8.62 14.52
CA THR A 18 -5.21 9.42 14.17
C THR A 18 -3.99 8.98 14.96
N ARG A 19 -4.15 8.56 16.22
CA ARG A 19 -3.08 7.98 17.04
C ARG A 19 -2.48 6.72 16.42
N LEU A 20 -3.30 5.85 15.80
CA LEU A 20 -2.83 4.62 15.15
C LEU A 20 -1.91 4.90 13.96
N LEU A 21 -2.12 6.00 13.23
CA LEU A 21 -1.25 6.38 12.10
C LEU A 21 0.19 6.67 12.54
N PHE A 22 0.41 7.09 13.79
CA PHE A 22 1.75 7.38 14.29
C PHE A 22 2.47 6.17 14.90
N MET A 23 1.81 5.01 14.99
CA MET A 23 2.46 3.79 15.46
C MET A 23 3.46 3.25 14.43
N TRP A 24 4.63 2.77 14.89
CA TRP A 24 5.63 2.14 14.02
C TRP A 24 5.56 0.61 14.00
N ARG A 25 5.22 0.00 15.14
CA ARG A 25 5.23 -1.46 15.27
C ARG A 25 3.98 -2.05 14.60
N GLY A 26 4.20 -2.84 13.54
CA GLY A 26 3.10 -3.45 12.77
C GLY A 26 2.32 -2.45 11.92
N SER A 27 2.86 -1.26 11.69
CA SER A 27 2.23 -0.26 10.84
C SER A 27 2.48 -0.50 9.36
N LEU A 28 1.61 0.07 8.53
CA LEU A 28 1.73 0.02 7.08
C LEU A 28 3.09 0.57 6.62
N TYR A 29 3.57 1.67 7.22
CA TYR A 29 4.85 2.28 6.88
C TYR A 29 6.01 1.30 7.02
N LYS A 30 6.07 0.56 8.13
CA LYS A 30 7.12 -0.44 8.35
C LYS A 30 7.05 -1.59 7.35
N LEU A 31 5.87 -1.88 6.79
CA LEU A 31 5.69 -2.92 5.78
C LEU A 31 6.11 -2.45 4.38
N ILE A 32 5.80 -1.20 4.00
CA ILE A 32 5.95 -0.73 2.61
C ILE A 32 7.13 0.22 2.36
N TYR A 33 7.91 0.58 3.38
CA TYR A 33 8.92 1.64 3.24
C TYR A 33 9.99 1.35 2.17
N ARG A 34 10.34 0.08 1.94
CA ARG A 34 11.37 -0.30 0.95
C ARG A 34 10.84 -0.15 -0.47
N GLU A 35 9.61 -0.60 -0.67
CA GLU A 35 8.85 -0.55 -1.91
C GLU A 35 8.54 0.90 -2.27
N LEU A 36 8.13 1.70 -1.29
CA LEU A 36 7.91 3.14 -1.45
C LEU A 36 9.20 3.87 -1.83
N LEU A 37 10.32 3.54 -1.17
CA LEU A 37 11.62 4.13 -1.50
C LEU A 37 12.03 3.78 -2.94
N LEU A 38 11.89 2.51 -3.34
CA LEU A 38 12.18 2.08 -4.72
C LEU A 38 11.30 2.80 -5.74
N PHE A 39 10.00 2.94 -5.46
CA PHE A 39 9.06 3.67 -6.30
C PHE A 39 9.46 5.15 -6.43
N LEU A 40 9.78 5.82 -5.32
CA LEU A 40 10.20 7.22 -5.31
C LEU A 40 11.53 7.42 -6.03
N LEU A 41 12.49 6.51 -5.89
CA LEU A 41 13.75 6.56 -6.63
C LEU A 41 13.52 6.41 -8.13
N ALA A 42 12.74 5.42 -8.56
CA ALA A 42 12.44 5.22 -9.98
C ALA A 42 11.72 6.44 -10.58
N PHE A 43 10.72 6.97 -9.87
CA PHE A 43 10.00 8.18 -10.28
C PHE A 43 10.93 9.40 -10.32
N GLY A 44 11.78 9.56 -9.30
CA GLY A 44 12.77 10.64 -9.22
C GLY A 44 13.77 10.60 -10.37
N ILE A 45 14.28 9.41 -10.71
CA ILE A 45 15.19 9.20 -11.85
C ILE A 45 14.49 9.59 -13.15
N LEU A 46 13.27 9.09 -13.41
CA LEU A 46 12.52 9.44 -14.62
C LEU A 46 12.26 10.95 -14.72
N SER A 47 11.88 11.58 -13.62
CA SER A 47 11.68 13.04 -13.56
C SER A 47 12.96 13.82 -13.83
N ALA A 48 14.10 13.38 -13.28
CA ALA A 48 15.40 14.00 -13.51
C ALA A 48 15.87 13.83 -14.97
N LEU A 49 15.69 12.64 -15.55
CA LEU A 49 15.99 12.37 -16.95
C LEU A 49 15.16 13.26 -17.88
N TYR A 50 13.84 13.33 -17.64
CA TYR A 50 12.94 14.17 -18.40
C TYR A 50 13.34 15.65 -18.33
N ARG A 51 13.65 16.18 -17.14
CA ARG A 51 13.96 17.61 -16.97
C ARG A 51 15.34 17.98 -17.53
N ASN A 52 16.37 17.20 -17.20
CA ASN A 52 17.76 17.61 -17.36
C ASN A 52 18.47 16.97 -18.57
N LEU A 53 18.07 15.78 -19.02
CA LEU A 53 18.78 15.05 -20.09
C LEU A 53 18.03 15.05 -21.42
N PHE A 54 16.69 15.04 -21.41
CA PHE A 54 15.95 14.86 -22.66
C PHE A 54 15.92 16.13 -23.52
N THR A 55 16.17 15.91 -24.81
CA THR A 55 15.96 16.91 -25.87
C THR A 55 14.47 17.16 -26.13
N VAL A 56 14.13 18.24 -26.85
CA VAL A 56 12.74 18.64 -27.11
C VAL A 56 11.92 17.53 -27.77
N ASP A 57 12.49 16.81 -28.73
CA ASP A 57 11.77 15.74 -29.43
C ASP A 57 11.60 14.49 -28.55
N GLN A 58 12.60 14.16 -27.72
CA GLN A 58 12.49 13.08 -26.74
C GLN A 58 11.44 13.36 -25.67
N LYS A 59 11.32 14.63 -25.23
CA LYS A 59 10.27 15.05 -24.30
C LYS A 59 8.87 14.83 -24.89
N ARG A 60 8.64 15.25 -26.12
CA ARG A 60 7.37 15.03 -26.84
C ARG A 60 7.02 13.55 -26.98
N LEU A 61 8.02 12.70 -27.24
CA LEU A 61 7.80 11.26 -27.30
C LEU A 61 7.44 10.69 -25.92
N PHE A 62 8.16 11.10 -24.87
CA PHE A 62 7.91 10.67 -23.51
C PHE A 62 6.50 11.06 -23.03
N GLU A 63 6.04 12.27 -23.34
CA GLU A 63 4.68 12.73 -23.03
C GLU A 63 3.61 11.81 -23.66
N LYS A 64 3.80 11.39 -24.92
CA LYS A 64 2.90 10.42 -25.58
C LYS A 64 2.90 9.07 -24.86
N VAL A 65 4.06 8.61 -24.40
CA VAL A 65 4.17 7.35 -23.63
C VAL A 65 3.44 7.46 -22.29
N VAL A 66 3.58 8.60 -21.58
CA VAL A 66 2.88 8.82 -20.31
C VAL A 66 1.37 8.79 -20.50
N VAL A 67 0.85 9.50 -21.51
CA VAL A 67 -0.58 9.47 -21.84
C VAL A 67 -1.03 8.05 -22.21
N TYR A 68 -0.24 7.33 -23.00
CA TYR A 68 -0.54 5.94 -23.35
C TYR A 68 -0.65 5.07 -22.08
N CYS A 69 0.32 5.13 -21.17
CA CYS A 69 0.29 4.36 -19.91
C CYS A 69 -0.91 4.72 -19.03
N ASP A 70 -1.28 6.01 -18.93
CA ASP A 70 -2.42 6.47 -18.14
C ASP A 70 -3.74 5.85 -18.60
N THR A 71 -3.90 5.62 -19.92
CA THR A 71 -5.08 4.93 -20.43
C THR A 71 -5.22 3.52 -19.82
N PHE A 72 -4.14 2.74 -19.74
CA PHE A 72 -4.19 1.36 -19.21
C PHE A 72 -4.43 1.27 -17.71
N ILE A 73 -3.97 2.25 -16.92
CA ILE A 73 -4.17 2.25 -15.47
C ILE A 73 -5.68 2.26 -15.14
N ASN A 74 -6.47 2.97 -15.95
CA ASN A 74 -7.92 3.08 -15.75
C ASN A 74 -8.71 1.85 -16.22
N LEU A 75 -8.11 0.94 -17.00
CA LEU A 75 -8.79 -0.25 -17.53
C LEU A 75 -8.95 -1.36 -16.50
N ILE A 76 -8.05 -1.45 -15.51
CA ILE A 76 -8.03 -2.57 -14.55
C ILE A 76 -8.68 -2.13 -13.24
N PRO A 77 -9.82 -2.72 -12.82
CA PRO A 77 -10.44 -2.41 -11.53
C PRO A 77 -9.67 -3.09 -10.39
N LEU A 78 -8.44 -2.62 -10.12
CA LEU A 78 -7.53 -3.20 -9.12
C LEU A 78 -8.15 -3.22 -7.73
N SER A 79 -8.87 -2.15 -7.35
CA SER A 79 -9.54 -2.05 -6.06
C SER A 79 -10.56 -3.16 -5.83
N PHE A 80 -11.29 -3.57 -6.88
CA PHE A 80 -12.27 -4.65 -6.81
C PHE A 80 -11.58 -5.98 -6.52
N VAL A 81 -10.60 -6.35 -7.35
CA VAL A 81 -9.85 -7.62 -7.21
C VAL A 81 -9.12 -7.69 -5.87
N LEU A 82 -8.48 -6.59 -5.46
CA LEU A 82 -7.80 -6.50 -4.18
C LEU A 82 -8.77 -6.68 -3.01
N GLY A 83 -9.98 -6.12 -3.10
CA GLY A 83 -11.03 -6.30 -2.11
C GLY A 83 -11.40 -7.77 -1.89
N PHE A 84 -11.69 -8.52 -2.96
CA PHE A 84 -11.98 -9.96 -2.84
C PHE A 84 -10.80 -10.74 -2.28
N TYR A 85 -9.60 -10.46 -2.79
CA TYR A 85 -8.40 -11.17 -2.37
C TYR A 85 -8.11 -10.97 -0.88
N VAL A 86 -8.15 -9.71 -0.41
CA VAL A 86 -7.90 -9.38 1.00
C VAL A 86 -8.97 -9.98 1.90
N ALA A 87 -10.25 -9.92 1.51
CA ALA A 87 -11.33 -10.53 2.28
C ALA A 87 -11.14 -12.05 2.42
N TYR A 88 -10.76 -12.73 1.35
CA TYR A 88 -10.46 -14.17 1.36
C TYR A 88 -9.28 -14.51 2.29
N VAL A 89 -8.18 -13.75 2.20
CA VAL A 89 -7.00 -13.94 3.05
C VAL A 89 -7.33 -13.71 4.53
N ALA A 90 -8.10 -12.67 4.85
CA ALA A 90 -8.51 -12.36 6.21
C ALA A 90 -9.38 -13.47 6.83
N ALA A 91 -10.34 -14.02 6.06
CA ALA A 91 -11.17 -15.14 6.50
C ALA A 91 -10.33 -16.38 6.84
N ARG A 92 -9.36 -16.72 5.99
CA ARG A 92 -8.46 -17.85 6.22
C ARG A 92 -7.56 -17.64 7.43
N TRP A 93 -7.02 -16.43 7.59
CA TRP A 93 -6.19 -16.09 8.74
C TRP A 93 -6.94 -16.30 10.06
N TRP A 94 -8.21 -15.90 10.14
CA TRP A 94 -9.02 -16.13 11.34
C TRP A 94 -9.32 -17.62 11.58
N ASN A 95 -9.65 -18.37 10.52
CA ASN A 95 -9.86 -19.82 10.63
C ASN A 95 -8.62 -20.56 11.13
N GLN A 96 -7.41 -20.13 10.72
CA GLN A 96 -6.16 -20.69 11.24
C GLN A 96 -5.97 -20.39 12.72
N TYR A 97 -6.30 -19.17 13.17
CA TYR A 97 -6.23 -18.82 14.59
C TYR A 97 -7.17 -19.69 15.45
N LEU A 98 -8.39 -19.93 14.98
CA LEU A 98 -9.37 -20.79 15.68
C LEU A 98 -8.98 -22.28 15.69
N ALA A 99 -8.20 -22.73 14.71
CA ALA A 99 -7.74 -24.11 14.60
C ALA A 99 -6.58 -24.45 15.57
N ILE A 100 -6.00 -23.45 16.25
CA ILE A 100 -4.97 -23.68 17.27
C ILE A 100 -5.63 -24.42 18.46
N PRO A 101 -5.16 -25.62 18.83
CA PRO A 101 -5.75 -26.38 19.91
C PRO A 101 -5.45 -25.71 21.26
N TRP A 102 -6.48 -25.61 22.10
CA TRP A 102 -6.37 -25.11 23.47
C TRP A 102 -6.45 -26.29 24.44
N PRO A 103 -5.55 -26.39 25.43
CA PRO A 103 -5.56 -27.45 26.44
C PRO A 103 -6.69 -27.29 27.47
N ASP A 104 -7.44 -26.18 27.42
CA ASP A 104 -8.54 -25.88 28.34
C ASP A 104 -9.82 -26.70 28.06
N LYS A 105 -9.78 -27.60 27.07
CA LYS A 105 -10.86 -28.55 26.73
C LYS A 105 -10.50 -29.98 27.09
#